data_AF-A0A1I1B572-F1
#
_entry.id   AF-A0A1I1B572-F1
#
_cell.length_a   1.000
_cell.length_b   1.000
_cell.length_c   1.000
_cell.angle_alpha   90.00
_cell.angle_beta   90.00
_cell.angle_gamma   90.00
#
_symmetry.space_group_name_H-M   'P 1'
#
loop_
_entity.id
_entity.type
_entity.pdbx_description
1 polymer ?
#
loop_
_entity_poly.entity_id
_entity_poly.type
_entity_poly.pdbx_seq_one_letter_code
_entity_poly.pdbx_strand_id
1 'polypeptide(L)'
;MRRILKVIPAGICLLLLLASASKAETLHLEAEHARAALGYDGRHVVHVQLTPASAEQFARFTFNNVKKTVIIRLDGRVMASPVIQTPLSGGTMQLGTSLELNAPQATAIAEQILGDGNLTIEDAE
;
A
#
# COMPACT_ATOMS: atom_id res chain seq x y z
N MET A 1 -15.50 6.45 70.36
CA MET A 1 -14.94 5.18 69.81
C MET A 1 -14.91 5.28 68.29
N ARG A 2 -13.87 4.74 67.61
CA ARG A 2 -13.81 4.33 66.18
C ARG A 2 -14.37 5.32 65.11
N ARG A 3 -13.50 5.93 64.29
CA ARG A 3 -13.18 5.53 62.87
C ARG A 3 -14.28 5.94 61.85
N ILE A 4 -14.03 6.56 60.68
CA ILE A 4 -12.81 6.91 59.91
C ILE A 4 -13.00 8.28 59.22
N LEU A 5 -11.91 9.05 59.11
CA LEU A 5 -11.76 10.25 58.28
C LEU A 5 -11.86 9.91 56.78
N LYS A 6 -12.86 10.45 56.04
CA LYS A 6 -12.89 10.36 54.57
C LYS A 6 -12.08 11.52 53.96
N VAL A 7 -11.07 11.17 53.17
CA VAL A 7 -10.03 12.06 52.64
C VAL A 7 -10.45 12.73 51.32
N ILE A 8 -9.87 13.90 51.06
CA ILE A 8 -10.04 14.85 49.95
C ILE A 8 -8.60 15.40 49.67
N PRO A 9 -8.16 15.78 48.45
CA PRO A 9 -8.93 16.17 47.26
C PRO A 9 -8.43 15.62 45.90
N ALA A 10 -8.99 16.18 44.81
CA ALA A 10 -8.36 16.48 43.50
C ALA A 10 -7.59 15.38 42.74
N GLY A 11 -8.09 15.03 41.55
CA GLY A 11 -7.38 14.22 40.57
C GLY A 11 -7.84 14.48 39.14
N ILE A 12 -7.28 15.51 38.50
CA ILE A 12 -7.42 15.68 37.04
C ILE A 12 -6.62 14.54 36.40
N CYS A 13 -7.32 13.48 36.01
CA CYS A 13 -6.79 12.44 35.15
C CYS A 13 -7.76 12.23 33.98
N LEU A 14 -7.99 13.31 33.23
CA LEU A 14 -8.38 13.18 31.83
C LEU A 14 -7.19 12.54 31.11
N LEU A 15 -7.11 11.21 31.16
CA LEU A 15 -6.36 10.45 30.19
C LEU A 15 -6.98 10.77 28.84
N LEU A 16 -6.42 11.78 28.18
CA LEU A 16 -6.44 11.87 26.74
C LEU A 16 -5.88 10.54 26.26
N LEU A 17 -6.78 9.63 25.85
CA LEU A 17 -6.39 8.51 25.02
C LEU A 17 -5.63 9.13 23.85
N LEU A 18 -4.33 8.86 23.77
CA LEU A 18 -3.64 9.03 22.51
C LEU A 18 -4.32 8.07 21.55
N ALA A 19 -5.23 8.62 20.75
CA ALA A 19 -5.62 8.02 19.50
C ALA A 19 -4.37 8.02 18.63
N SER A 20 -3.53 6.99 18.83
CA SER A 20 -2.56 6.56 17.83
C SER A 20 -3.38 6.14 16.63
N ALA A 21 -3.71 7.12 15.79
CA ALA A 21 -4.09 6.87 14.42
C ALA A 21 -2.89 6.18 13.78
N SER A 22 -2.91 4.84 13.78
CA SER A 22 -2.17 4.04 12.82
C SER A 22 -2.77 4.38 11.47
N LYS A 23 -2.35 5.52 10.91
CA LYS A 23 -2.82 5.98 9.62
C LYS A 23 -2.20 5.05 8.60
N ALA A 24 -3.02 4.33 7.85
CA ALA A 24 -2.57 3.46 6.77
C ALA A 24 -1.49 4.17 5.93
N GLU A 25 -0.35 3.51 5.73
CA GLU A 25 0.83 4.10 5.11
C GLU A 25 0.65 4.10 3.59
N THR A 26 -0.13 5.04 3.05
CA THR A 26 -0.28 5.20 1.60
C THR A 26 0.98 5.82 0.99
N LEU A 27 1.70 5.05 0.18
CA LEU A 27 2.80 5.49 -0.66
C LEU A 27 2.31 5.67 -2.11
N HIS A 28 2.58 6.85 -2.68
CA HIS A 28 2.41 7.10 -4.11
C HIS A 28 3.62 6.59 -4.89
N LEU A 29 3.38 6.04 -6.08
CA LEU A 29 4.40 5.38 -6.90
C LEU A 29 4.42 6.00 -8.31
N GLU A 30 5.55 6.59 -8.69
CA GLU A 30 5.78 7.09 -10.04
C GLU A 30 6.40 5.98 -10.91
N ALA A 31 5.83 5.77 -12.09
CA ALA A 31 6.38 4.87 -13.11
C ALA A 31 7.28 5.62 -14.09
N GLU A 32 8.45 5.05 -14.40
CA GLU A 32 9.29 5.47 -15.52
C GLU A 32 8.84 4.76 -16.81
N HIS A 33 8.46 3.48 -16.70
CA HIS A 33 7.89 2.70 -17.80
C HIS A 33 6.74 1.81 -17.31
N ALA A 34 5.69 1.66 -18.11
CA ALA A 34 4.68 0.64 -17.95
C ALA A 34 4.34 0.03 -19.32
N ARG A 35 4.07 -1.28 -19.38
CA ARG A 35 3.66 -1.96 -20.62
C ARG A 35 2.83 -3.19 -20.35
N ALA A 36 1.89 -3.48 -21.26
CA ALA A 36 1.24 -4.78 -21.33
C ALA A 36 2.27 -5.90 -21.58
N ALA A 37 2.02 -7.06 -20.98
CA ALA A 37 2.82 -8.27 -21.12
C ALA A 37 1.96 -9.52 -20.91
N LEU A 38 2.56 -10.68 -21.14
CA LEU A 38 2.07 -11.95 -20.58
C LEU A 38 2.86 -12.28 -19.33
N GLY A 39 2.16 -12.70 -18.27
CA GLY A 39 2.74 -13.27 -17.06
C GLY A 39 3.28 -14.69 -17.28
N TYR A 40 3.95 -15.24 -16.27
CA TYR A 40 4.48 -16.60 -16.32
C TYR A 40 3.39 -17.68 -16.41
N ASP A 41 2.16 -17.35 -16.00
CA ASP A 41 0.96 -18.19 -16.11
C ASP A 41 0.21 -17.99 -17.45
N GLY A 42 0.75 -17.18 -18.36
CA GLY A 42 0.15 -16.87 -19.66
C GLY A 42 -1.00 -15.85 -19.61
N ARG A 43 -1.31 -15.25 -18.44
CA ARG A 43 -2.32 -14.19 -18.34
C ARG A 43 -1.79 -12.83 -18.78
N HIS A 44 -2.67 -11.95 -19.22
CA HIS A 44 -2.29 -10.55 -19.45
C HIS A 44 -2.03 -9.83 -18.13
N VAL A 45 -0.90 -9.14 -18.06
CA VAL A 45 -0.47 -8.32 -16.91
C VAL A 45 0.14 -7.01 -17.42
N VAL A 46 0.34 -6.06 -16.51
CA VAL A 46 1.13 -4.85 -16.77
C VAL A 46 2.47 -4.98 -16.03
N HIS A 47 3.58 -4.87 -16.76
CA HIS A 47 4.90 -4.76 -16.15
C HIS A 47 5.22 -3.27 -15.95
N VAL A 48 5.54 -2.89 -14.71
CA VAL A 48 5.85 -1.51 -14.32
C VAL A 48 7.29 -1.43 -13.82
N GLN A 49 8.02 -0.43 -14.30
CA GLN A 49 9.31 0.04 -13.79
C GLN A 49 9.05 1.39 -13.11
N LEU A 50 9.32 1.46 -11.81
CA LEU A 50 9.25 2.67 -11.02
C LEU A 50 10.45 3.59 -11.30
N THR A 51 10.25 4.90 -11.11
CA THR A 51 11.36 5.87 -11.05
C THR A 51 12.31 5.51 -9.90
N PRO A 52 13.61 5.87 -9.94
CA PRO A 52 14.56 5.53 -8.88
C PRO A 52 14.10 5.99 -7.47
N ALA A 53 13.51 7.17 -7.36
CA ALA A 53 12.99 7.70 -6.10
C ALA A 53 11.78 6.90 -5.57
N SER A 54 10.88 6.48 -6.47
CA SER A 54 9.74 5.61 -6.10
C SER A 54 10.18 4.19 -5.78
N ALA A 55 11.17 3.64 -6.50
CA ALA A 55 11.75 2.33 -6.24
C ALA A 55 12.39 2.23 -4.84
N GLU A 56 13.10 3.27 -4.41
CA GLU A 56 13.71 3.33 -3.08
C GLU A 56 12.65 3.39 -1.95
N GLN A 57 11.60 4.20 -2.15
CA GLN A 57 10.47 4.28 -1.23
C GLN A 57 9.70 2.96 -1.16
N PHE A 58 9.44 2.32 -2.31
CA PHE A 58 8.77 1.03 -2.41
C PHE A 58 9.56 -0.11 -1.74
N ALA A 59 10.89 -0.10 -1.86
CA ALA A 59 11.75 -1.06 -1.16
C ALA A 59 11.67 -0.90 0.37
N ARG A 60 11.65 0.35 0.89
CA ARG A 60 11.44 0.61 2.32
C ARG A 60 10.05 0.19 2.79
N PHE A 61 9.01 0.58 2.05
CA PHE A 61 7.62 0.25 2.37
C PHE A 61 7.42 -1.27 2.45
N THR A 62 7.91 -2.01 1.45
CA THR A 62 7.77 -3.48 1.42
C THR A 62 8.64 -4.17 2.48
N PHE A 63 9.82 -3.62 2.82
CA PHE A 63 10.61 -4.09 3.96
C PHE A 63 9.86 -3.98 5.29
N ASN A 64 9.19 -2.86 5.55
CA ASN A 64 8.39 -2.62 6.76
C ASN A 64 7.10 -3.46 6.83
N ASN A 65 6.64 -3.97 5.70
CA ASN A 65 5.34 -4.65 5.56
C ASN A 65 5.46 -6.14 5.17
N VAL A 66 6.63 -6.76 5.35
CA VAL A 66 6.83 -8.22 5.20
C VAL A 66 5.83 -9.00 6.08
N LYS A 67 5.22 -10.03 5.49
CA LYS A 67 4.11 -10.87 5.99
C LYS A 67 2.77 -10.16 6.19
N LYS A 68 2.64 -8.88 5.83
CA LYS A 68 1.33 -8.19 5.79
C LYS A 68 0.70 -8.28 4.40
N THR A 69 -0.62 -8.19 4.38
CA THR A 69 -1.37 -7.86 3.16
C THR A 69 -1.22 -6.37 2.90
N VAL A 70 -1.02 -6.01 1.63
CA VAL A 70 -0.98 -4.63 1.14
C VAL A 70 -1.99 -4.49 0.01
N ILE A 71 -2.44 -3.27 -0.29
CA ILE A 71 -3.39 -3.00 -1.37
C ILE A 71 -2.74 -2.04 -2.36
N ILE A 72 -2.67 -2.46 -3.63
CA ILE A 72 -2.17 -1.63 -4.73
C ILE A 72 -3.38 -1.10 -5.50
N ARG A 73 -3.45 0.22 -5.70
CA ARG A 73 -4.55 0.89 -6.42
C ARG A 73 -4.05 1.74 -7.58
N LEU A 74 -4.88 1.85 -8.60
CA LEU A 74 -4.77 2.86 -9.65
C LEU A 74 -6.05 3.69 -9.63
N ASP A 75 -5.93 5.00 -9.39
CA ASP A 75 -7.08 5.93 -9.26
C ASP A 75 -8.18 5.43 -8.31
N GLY A 76 -7.76 4.92 -7.15
CA GLY A 76 -8.64 4.38 -6.12
C GLY A 76 -9.20 2.98 -6.41
N ARG A 77 -9.07 2.45 -7.63
CA ARG A 77 -9.46 1.08 -7.98
C ARG A 77 -8.42 0.09 -7.46
N VAL A 78 -8.84 -0.89 -6.68
CA VAL A 78 -7.97 -2.01 -6.25
C VAL A 78 -7.55 -2.81 -7.48
N MET A 79 -6.23 -2.88 -7.68
CA MET A 79 -5.61 -3.71 -8.70
C MET A 79 -5.24 -5.06 -8.07
N ALA A 80 -4.41 -5.05 -7.04
CA ALA A 80 -3.96 -6.26 -6.36
C ALA A 80 -3.97 -6.09 -4.83
N SER A 81 -4.12 -7.22 -4.12
CA SER A 81 -4.00 -7.28 -2.65
C SER A 81 -3.04 -8.38 -2.20
N PRO A 82 -1.74 -8.32 -2.56
CA PRO A 82 -0.79 -9.37 -2.25
C PRO A 82 -0.37 -9.37 -0.77
N VAL A 83 0.10 -10.53 -0.30
CA VAL A 83 0.91 -10.62 0.92
C VAL A 83 2.37 -10.42 0.54
N ILE A 84 3.06 -9.46 1.16
CA ILE A 84 4.48 -9.21 0.91
C ILE A 84 5.31 -10.33 1.57
N GLN A 85 5.83 -11.27 0.78
CA GLN A 85 6.61 -12.40 1.31
C GLN A 85 8.06 -12.01 1.64
N THR A 86 8.64 -11.09 0.86
CA THR A 86 10.00 -10.56 1.00
C THR A 86 10.02 -9.08 0.64
N PRO A 87 11.02 -8.30 1.10
CA PRO A 87 11.23 -6.94 0.60
C PRO A 87 11.37 -6.94 -0.93
N LEU A 88 10.74 -5.98 -1.60
CA LEU A 88 10.73 -5.88 -3.06
C LEU A 88 11.73 -4.80 -3.53
N SER A 89 12.99 -5.21 -3.61
CA SER A 89 14.07 -4.38 -4.15
C SER A 89 14.19 -4.52 -5.67
N GLY A 90 14.42 -3.41 -6.39
CA GLY A 90 14.68 -3.39 -7.83
C GLY A 90 13.76 -2.46 -8.64
N GLY A 91 12.68 -1.95 -8.03
CA GLY A 91 11.78 -0.99 -8.66
C GLY A 91 10.87 -1.55 -9.74
N THR A 92 10.89 -2.86 -10.01
CA THR A 92 9.97 -3.51 -10.95
C THR A 92 8.83 -4.22 -10.23
N MET A 93 7.65 -4.26 -10.88
CA MET A 93 6.53 -5.08 -10.42
C MET A 93 5.64 -5.55 -11.58
N GLN A 94 4.92 -6.64 -11.34
CA GLN A 94 3.81 -7.08 -12.19
C GLN A 94 2.48 -6.70 -11.53
N LEU A 95 1.66 -5.97 -12.28
CA LEU A 95 0.30 -5.58 -11.92
C LEU A 95 -0.69 -6.43 -12.73
N GLY A 96 -1.42 -7.29 -12.02
CA GLY A 96 -2.65 -7.90 -12.50
C GLY A 96 -3.84 -7.31 -11.77
N THR A 97 -5.05 -7.68 -12.20
CA THR A 97 -6.27 -7.45 -11.41
C THR A 97 -6.81 -8.76 -10.86
N SER A 98 -7.73 -8.72 -9.89
CA SER A 98 -8.47 -9.92 -9.45
C SER A 98 -9.39 -10.49 -10.54
N LEU A 99 -9.70 -9.67 -11.55
CA LEU A 99 -10.33 -10.08 -12.81
C LEU A 99 -9.23 -10.42 -13.84
N GLU A 100 -9.50 -11.37 -14.73
CA GLU A 100 -8.59 -11.64 -15.85
C GLU A 100 -8.62 -10.48 -16.85
N LEU A 101 -7.44 -9.93 -17.15
CA LEU A 101 -7.27 -8.88 -18.16
C LEU A 101 -7.19 -9.51 -19.56
N ASN A 102 -7.67 -8.79 -20.56
CA ASN A 102 -7.30 -9.00 -21.97
C ASN A 102 -6.20 -8.02 -22.41
N ALA A 103 -5.60 -8.24 -23.60
CA ALA A 103 -4.54 -7.37 -24.11
C ALA A 103 -4.93 -5.88 -24.18
N PRO A 104 -6.07 -5.46 -24.77
CA PRO A 104 -6.49 -4.06 -24.76
C PRO A 104 -6.60 -3.44 -23.37
N GLN A 105 -7.14 -4.16 -22.38
CA GLN A 105 -7.23 -3.69 -21.00
C GLN A 105 -5.86 -3.49 -20.36
N ALA A 106 -4.93 -4.45 -20.55
CA ALA A 106 -3.57 -4.33 -20.04
C ALA A 106 -2.82 -3.15 -20.69
N THR A 107 -3.05 -2.87 -21.98
CA THR A 107 -2.48 -1.69 -22.64
C THR A 107 -3.05 -0.40 -22.08
N ALA A 108 -4.37 -0.28 -21.94
CA ALA A 108 -5.00 0.92 -21.38
C ALA A 108 -4.55 1.23 -19.94
N ILE A 109 -4.38 0.19 -19.10
CA ILE A 109 -3.85 0.35 -17.74
C ILE A 109 -2.38 0.83 -17.76
N ALA A 110 -1.57 0.33 -18.70
CA ALA A 110 -0.18 0.78 -18.85
C ALA A 110 -0.09 2.25 -19.31
N GLU A 111 -0.95 2.65 -20.25
CA GLU A 111 -1.07 4.05 -20.71
C GLU A 111 -1.54 4.98 -19.57
N GLN A 112 -2.52 4.54 -18.78
CA GLN A 112 -3.02 5.28 -17.62
C GLN A 112 -1.95 5.48 -16.54
N ILE A 113 -1.13 4.46 -16.25
CA ILE A 113 0.00 4.54 -15.29
C ILE A 113 1.10 5.52 -15.75
N LEU A 114 1.28 5.71 -17.06
CA LEU A 114 2.24 6.66 -17.63
C LEU A 114 1.67 8.06 -17.89
N GLY A 115 0.35 8.22 -17.78
CA GLY A 115 -0.35 9.48 -17.91
C GLY A 115 -0.50 10.20 -16.56
N ASP A 116 -1.74 10.50 -16.21
CA ASP A 116 -2.15 11.18 -14.98
C ASP A 116 -2.65 10.22 -13.88
N GLY A 117 -2.59 8.90 -14.12
CA GLY A 117 -3.08 7.88 -13.20
C GLY A 117 -2.30 7.79 -11.89
N ASN A 118 -3.00 7.89 -10.77
CA ASN A 118 -2.43 7.82 -9.44
C ASN A 118 -2.26 6.36 -8.98
N LEU A 119 -1.05 5.81 -9.17
CA LEU A 119 -0.66 4.51 -8.64
C LEU A 119 -0.23 4.64 -7.17
N THR A 120 -0.87 3.86 -6.28
CA THR A 120 -0.55 3.83 -4.85
C THR A 120 -0.42 2.42 -4.30
N ILE A 121 0.33 2.28 -3.21
CA ILE A 121 0.36 1.09 -2.35
C ILE A 121 0.12 1.53 -0.90
N GLU A 122 -0.67 0.76 -0.16
CA GLU A 122 -0.91 0.97 1.28
C GLU A 122 -0.98 -0.37 2.01
N ASP A 123 -0.85 -0.38 3.33
CA ASP A 123 -1.15 -1.57 4.13
C ASP A 123 -2.65 -1.84 4.18
N ALA A 124 -3.02 -3.12 4.21
CA ALA A 124 -4.40 -3.50 4.53
C ALA A 124 -4.54 -3.51 6.06
N GLU A 125 -5.40 -2.64 6.58
CA GLU A 125 -5.75 -2.53 8.02
C GLU A 125 -6.28 -3.86 8.61
#